data_AF-V2TG78-F1
#
_entry.id   AF-V2TG78-F1
#
_cell.length_a   1.000
_cell.length_b   1.000
_cell.length_c   1.000
_cell.angle_alpha   90.00
_cell.angle_beta   90.00
_cell.angle_gamma   90.00
#
_symmetry.space_group_name_H-M   'P 1'
#
loop_
_entity.id
_entity.type
_entity.pdbx_description
1 polymer ?
#
loop_
_entity_poly.entity_id
_entity_poly.type
_entity_poly.pdbx_seq_one_letter_code
_entity_poly.pdbx_strand_id
1 'polypeptide(L)' 'MAKYIQTEIGTEKQCIHCGEYFPATKEFFYGTGRIKKDGTCSLEANCKDCYKQRFKPWVKKCNDVSYRYA' A
#
# COMPACT_ATOMS: atom_id res chain seq x y z
N MET A 1 -9.44 -7.05 -5.94
CA MET A 1 -8.45 -7.57 -4.96
C MET A 1 -7.06 -7.31 -5.51
N ALA A 2 -6.08 -6.92 -4.68
CA ALA A 2 -4.70 -6.70 -5.15
C ALA A 2 -4.04 -8.06 -5.43
N LYS A 3 -3.38 -8.20 -6.59
CA LYS A 3 -2.65 -9.41 -6.98
C LYS A 3 -1.20 -9.32 -6.50
N TYR A 4 -0.59 -10.46 -6.20
CA TYR A 4 0.82 -10.58 -5.86
C TYR A 4 1.51 -11.49 -6.88
N ILE A 5 2.75 -11.16 -7.23
CA ILE A 5 3.61 -12.00 -8.07
C ILE A 5 4.95 -12.17 -7.38
N GLN A 6 5.59 -13.33 -7.59
CA GLN A 6 6.96 -13.57 -7.15
C GLN A 6 7.89 -13.38 -8.34
N THR A 7 8.87 -12.50 -8.18
CA THR A 7 9.96 -12.26 -9.14
C THR A 7 11.27 -12.70 -8.50
N GLU A 8 12.34 -12.79 -9.30
CA GLU A 8 13.68 -13.17 -8.83
C GLU A 8 14.24 -12.20 -7.77
N ILE A 9 13.73 -10.97 -7.75
CA ILE A 9 14.16 -9.88 -6.87
C ILE A 9 13.26 -9.78 -5.61
N GLY A 10 12.10 -10.44 -5.60
CA GLY A 10 11.22 -10.50 -4.43
C GLY A 10 9.73 -10.59 -4.76
N THR A 11 8.89 -10.24 -3.78
CA THR A 11 7.43 -10.23 -3.97
C THR A 11 6.96 -8.85 -4.40
N GLU A 12 6.27 -8.79 -5.52
CA GLU A 12 5.64 -7.58 -6.03
C GLU A 12 4.13 -7.65 -5.85
N LYS A 13 3.53 -6.47 -5.69
CA LYS A 13 2.11 -6.27 -5.46
C LYS A 13 1.56 -5.33 -6.50
N GLN A 14 0.42 -5.69 -7.07
CA GLN A 14 -0.31 -4.86 -8.00
C GLN A 14 -1.05 -3.72 -7.28
N CYS A 15 -0.91 -2.50 -7.78
CA CYS A 15 -1.79 -1.39 -7.41
C CYS A 15 -3.16 -1.56 -8.06
N ILE A 16 -4.24 -1.51 -7.27
CA ILE A 16 -5.62 -1.62 -7.80
C ILE A 16 -6.09 -0.42 -8.63
N HIS A 17 -5.30 0.66 -8.73
CA HIS A 17 -5.66 1.87 -9.46
C HIS A 17 -4.91 2.03 -10.77
N CYS A 18 -3.57 2.07 -10.74
CA CYS A 18 -2.78 2.15 -11.97
C CYS A 18 -2.59 0.79 -12.65
N GLY A 19 -2.84 -0.33 -11.94
CA GLY A 19 -2.67 -1.67 -12.49
C GLY A 19 -1.21 -2.14 -12.56
N GLU A 20 -0.25 -1.29 -12.20
CA GLU A 20 1.18 -1.61 -12.22
C GLU A 20 1.60 -2.42 -10.98
N TYR A 21 2.71 -3.15 -11.14
CA TYR A 21 3.35 -3.93 -10.09
C TYR A 21 4.49 -3.14 -9.48
N PHE A 22 4.51 -3.08 -8.15
CA PHE A 22 5.61 -2.48 -7.39
C PHE A 22 6.05 -3.46 -6.30
N PRO A 23 7.29 -3.36 -5.82
CA PRO A 23 7.74 -4.15 -4.68
C PRO A 23 6.76 -4.05 -3.51
N ALA A 24 6.38 -5.19 -2.92
CA ALA A 24 5.41 -5.28 -1.83
C ALA A 24 6.02 -4.81 -0.49
N THR A 25 6.57 -3.61 -0.47
CA THR A 25 7.29 -3.01 0.66
C THR A 25 6.62 -1.72 1.11
N LYS A 26 6.99 -1.26 2.31
CA LYS A 26 6.53 0.03 2.88
C LYS A 26 7.06 1.25 2.13
N GLU A 27 7.99 1.06 1.19
CA GLU A 27 8.50 2.13 0.34
C GLU A 27 7.44 2.54 -0.69
N PHE A 28 6.79 1.56 -1.34
CA PHE A 28 5.82 1.77 -2.42
C PHE A 28 4.35 1.74 -1.97
N PHE A 29 4.05 1.11 -0.83
CA PHE A 29 2.69 1.01 -0.29
C PHE A 29 2.63 1.52 1.15
N TYR A 30 1.52 2.18 1.53
CA TYR A 30 1.26 2.46 2.93
C TYR A 30 0.87 1.19 3.68
N GLY A 31 1.22 1.09 4.96
CA GLY A 31 0.72 0.01 5.81
C GLY A 31 -0.69 0.32 6.30
N THR A 32 -1.56 -0.68 6.38
CA THR A 32 -2.94 -0.49 6.86
C THR A 32 -3.01 -0.40 8.39
N GLY A 33 -1.88 -0.66 9.07
CA GLY A 33 -1.79 -0.85 10.52
C GLY A 33 -2.31 -2.21 11.01
N ARG A 34 -2.84 -3.06 10.11
CA ARG A 34 -3.23 -4.43 10.47
C ARG A 34 -2.02 -5.34 10.40
N ILE A 35 -1.72 -6.02 11.50
CA ILE A 35 -0.70 -7.06 11.56
C ILE A 35 -1.33 -8.37 11.08
N LYS A 36 -0.66 -9.06 10.16
CA LYS A 36 -1.04 -10.41 9.70
C LYS A 36 -0.60 -11.46 10.71
N LYS A 37 -1.11 -12.68 10.56
CA LYS A 37 -0.78 -13.82 11.45
C LYS A 37 0.71 -14.17 11.48
N ASP A 38 1.44 -13.87 10.41
CA ASP A 38 2.89 -14.06 10.28
C ASP A 38 3.71 -12.90 10.91
N GLY A 39 3.06 -11.95 11.58
CA GLY A 39 3.70 -10.78 12.17
C GLY A 39 4.00 -9.66 11.16
N THR A 40 3.73 -9.86 9.87
CA THR A 40 3.99 -8.83 8.86
C THR A 40 2.89 -7.77 8.83
N CYS A 41 3.24 -6.52 8.52
CA CYS A 41 2.25 -5.47 8.33
C CYS A 41 1.50 -5.68 7.01
N SER A 42 0.17 -5.60 7.05
CA SER A 42 -0.65 -5.53 5.83
C SER A 42 -0.41 -4.20 5.11
N LEU A 43 -0.34 -4.26 3.79
CA LEU A 43 -0.16 -3.09 2.93
C LEU A 43 -1.47 -2.69 2.26
N GLU A 44 -1.65 -1.39 2.03
CA GLU A 44 -2.79 -0.82 1.31
C GLU A 44 -2.88 -1.36 -0.11
N ALA A 45 -4.09 -1.42 -0.66
CA ALA A 45 -4.33 -2.01 -1.98
C ALA A 45 -3.73 -1.19 -3.14
N ASN A 46 -3.57 0.11 -2.95
CA ASN A 46 -3.04 1.08 -3.90
C ASN A 46 -1.64 1.56 -3.52
N CYS A 47 -0.82 1.89 -4.53
CA CYS A 47 0.51 2.46 -4.32
C CYS A 47 0.40 3.85 -3.66
N LYS A 48 1.48 4.32 -3.04
CA LYS A 48 1.53 5.62 -2.36
C LYS A 48 1.16 6.78 -3.28
N ASP A 49 1.51 6.70 -4.56
CA ASP A 49 1.19 7.75 -5.51
C ASP A 49 -0.32 7.85 -5.77
N CYS A 50 -0.95 6.74 -6.18
CA CYS A 50 -2.41 6.66 -6.31
C CYS A 50 -3.14 6.94 -4.99
N TYR A 51 -2.53 6.60 -3.85
CA TYR A 51 -3.04 6.97 -2.54
C TYR A 51 -3.04 8.49 -2.38
N LYS A 52 -1.92 9.19 -2.55
CA LYS A 52 -1.85 10.66 -2.44
C LYS A 52 -2.82 11.37 -3.39
N GLN A 53 -2.98 10.87 -4.61
CA GLN A 53 -3.94 11.43 -5.58
C GLN A 53 -5.40 11.31 -5.10
N ARG A 54 -5.78 10.20 -4.45
CA ARG A 54 -7.14 10.01 -3.91
C ARG A 54 -7.35 10.67 -2.55
N PHE A 55 -6.32 10.67 -1.70
CA PHE A 55 -6.34 11.21 -0.35
C PHE A 55 -5.87 12.65 -0.37
N LYS A 56 -6.81 13.55 -0.65
CA LYS A 56 -6.61 14.99 -0.60
C LYS A 56 -6.20 15.41 0.83
N PRO A 57 -5.08 16.12 1.03
CA PRO A 57 -4.57 16.45 2.37
C PRO A 57 -5.52 17.31 3.22
N TRP A 58 -6.45 18.04 2.58
CA TRP A 58 -7.47 18.83 3.26
C TRP A 58 -8.72 18.03 3.68
N VAL A 59 -8.84 16.77 3.28
CA VAL A 59 -9.97 15.90 3.67
C VAL A 59 -9.50 14.95 4.76
N LYS A 60 -9.73 15.30 6.02
CA LYS A 60 -9.49 14.41 7.16
C LYS A 60 -10.46 13.23 7.10
N LYS A 61 -9.96 12.06 6.70
CA LYS A 61 -10.67 10.79 6.82
C LYS A 61 -10.25 10.07 8.09
N CYS A 62 -11.20 9.43 8.77
CA CYS A 62 -10.93 8.59 9.93
C CYS A 62 -9.95 7.43 9.63
N ASN A 63 -9.87 7.00 8.38
CA ASN A 63 -9.01 5.91 7.91
C ASN A 63 -7.79 6.38 7.10
N ASP A 64 -7.41 7.66 7.18
CA ASP A 64 -6.15 8.06 6.56
C ASP A 64 -4.99 7.31 7.26
N VAL A 65 -4.17 6.58 6.52
CA VAL A 65 -3.00 5.86 7.10
C VAL A 65 -1.68 6.54 6.78
N SER A 66 -1.72 7.65 6.01
CA SER A 66 -0.52 8.36 5.57
C SER A 66 0.25 8.96 6.74
N TYR A 67 -0.47 9.46 7.76
CA TYR A 67 0.13 10.05 8.96
C TYR A 67 0.95 9.06 9.81
N ARG A 68 0.76 7.75 9.62
CA ARG A 68 1.47 6.71 10.41
C ARG A 68 2.89 6.44 9.94
N TYR A 69 3.23 6.95 8.75
CA TYR A 69 4.52 6.71 8.10
C TYR A 69 5.14 8.03 7.58
N ALA A 70 4.75 9.14 8.22
CA ALA A 70 5.34 10.47 8.01
C ALA A 70 6.69 10.59 8.71
#